data_AF-A0A1W9T797-F1
#
_entry.id   AF-A0A1W9T797-F1
#
_cell.length_a   1.000
_cell.length_b   1.000
_cell.length_c   1.000
_cell.angle_alpha   90.00
_cell.angle_beta   90.00
_cell.angle_gamma   90.00
#
_symmetry.space_group_name_H-M   'P 1'
#
loop_
_entity.id
_entity.type
_entity.pdbx_description
1 polymer ?
#
loop_
_entity_poly.entity_id
_entity_poly.type
_entity_poly.pdbx_seq_one_letter_code
_entity_poly.pdbx_strand_id
1 'polypeptide(L)'
;MMLLISLTVPIATAFFIVNMAWQEKDSFHSGFAVKSCLSIGLGLGLSSWLFFTCLVLFGLVTKYFIWFDLILFTVSLILFLYKKKNTFHSNLKPEFASPHREYFYYFLYVSFIVLSLIAIISFVLRVINDPHGSWDAWNIYNLGARFIYRGSAKWATGFSNPYSWSLPDHPLLITGGVARIWSYVGIETLMAPVVQAFLFTSATVLLIVFSLSRLQNKYQGLIAGMVLLGTPFFIYNGSSLVADVPVSFYILATVVLYCLIDERPDEKPRLIFICGAMAGFAAWTKDEGLLLIISIFFARFILITLRKGPGVFLKEAAIFSAGLTPVLHCISCIYPVYGAIR
;
A
#
# COMPACT_ATOMS: atom_id res chain seq x y z
N MET A 1 -1.42 -18.95 12.81
CA MET A 1 -0.48 -18.03 13.49
C MET A 1 0.50 -17.36 12.51
N MET A 2 1.29 -18.10 11.73
CA MET A 2 2.28 -17.52 10.80
C MET A 2 1.69 -16.59 9.73
N LEU A 3 0.52 -16.91 9.18
CA LEU A 3 -0.19 -16.02 8.25
C LEU A 3 -0.46 -14.63 8.87
N LEU A 4 -0.95 -14.58 10.11
CA LEU A 4 -1.22 -13.32 10.80
C LEU A 4 0.07 -12.54 11.02
N ILE A 5 1.12 -13.19 11.52
CA ILE A 5 2.42 -12.56 11.77
C ILE A 5 3.00 -11.98 10.47
N SER A 6 2.89 -12.72 9.36
CA SER A 6 3.39 -12.27 8.05
C SER A 6 2.76 -10.94 7.59
N LEU A 7 1.55 -10.64 8.04
CA LEU A 7 0.82 -9.42 7.67
C LEU A 7 0.96 -8.34 8.75
N THR A 8 0.75 -8.68 10.01
CA THR A 8 0.69 -7.71 11.11
C THR A 8 2.04 -7.06 11.39
N VAL A 9 3.14 -7.81 11.31
CA VAL A 9 4.48 -7.28 11.61
C VAL A 9 4.91 -6.20 10.60
N PRO A 10 4.83 -6.41 9.27
CA PRO A 10 5.12 -5.35 8.31
C PRO A 10 4.17 -4.15 8.40
N ILE A 11 2.87 -4.39 8.59
CA ILE A 11 1.88 -3.29 8.71
C ILE A 11 2.17 -2.45 9.95
N ALA A 12 2.50 -3.08 11.09
CA ALA A 12 2.83 -2.36 12.32
C ALA A 12 4.19 -1.62 12.19
N THR A 13 5.17 -2.21 11.51
CA THR A 13 6.45 -1.55 11.20
C THR A 13 6.20 -0.27 10.39
N ALA A 14 5.41 -0.37 9.32
CA ALA A 14 5.00 0.76 8.51
C ALA A 14 4.21 1.80 9.32
N PHE A 15 3.36 1.37 10.25
CA PHE A 15 2.63 2.27 11.14
C PHE A 15 3.55 3.12 12.00
N PHE A 16 4.62 2.55 12.54
CA PHE A 16 5.63 3.33 13.27
C PHE A 16 6.35 4.31 12.34
N ILE A 17 6.73 3.89 11.13
CA ILE A 17 7.38 4.78 10.13
C ILE A 17 6.47 5.96 9.77
N VAL A 18 5.20 5.71 9.47
CA VAL A 18 4.22 6.75 9.11
C VAL A 18 4.01 7.71 10.28
N ASN A 19 3.87 7.23 11.52
CA ASN A 19 3.72 8.10 12.68
C ASN A 19 4.99 8.91 13.00
N MET A 20 6.18 8.37 12.72
CA MET A 20 7.41 9.13 12.84
C MET A 20 7.53 10.22 11.77
N ALA A 21 7.01 9.98 10.57
CA ALA A 21 7.00 10.98 9.50
C ALA A 21 5.95 12.09 9.73
N TRP A 22 4.76 11.68 10.18
CA TRP A 22 3.59 12.53 10.41
C TRP A 22 3.25 12.63 11.92
N GLN A 23 3.75 13.67 12.57
CA GLN A 23 3.59 13.94 14.00
C GLN A 23 2.41 14.88 14.25
N GLU A 24 1.24 14.30 14.54
CA GLU A 24 0.09 15.13 14.90
C GLU A 24 0.34 15.86 16.23
N LYS A 25 0.25 17.20 16.22
CA LYS A 25 0.30 18.01 17.45
C LYS A 25 -1.07 18.06 18.15
N ASP A 26 -2.17 17.89 17.40
CA ASP A 26 -3.55 18.14 17.87
C ASP A 26 -4.35 16.86 18.21
N SER A 27 -3.77 16.00 19.06
CA SER A 27 -4.29 14.70 19.54
C SER A 27 -3.94 13.47 18.70
N PHE A 28 -3.73 12.35 19.42
CA PHE A 28 -3.41 11.03 18.88
C PHE A 28 -4.48 10.47 17.92
N HIS A 29 -5.74 10.90 18.06
CA HIS A 29 -6.86 10.40 17.26
C HIS A 29 -7.00 11.13 15.92
N SER A 30 -6.55 12.38 15.84
CA SER A 30 -6.52 13.09 14.57
C SER A 30 -5.54 12.37 13.65
N GLY A 31 -5.97 12.01 12.44
CA GLY A 31 -5.12 11.36 11.43
C GLY A 31 -4.81 9.87 11.63
N PHE A 32 -5.10 9.28 12.80
CA PHE A 32 -4.85 7.85 13.07
C PHE A 32 -5.40 6.93 11.97
N ALA A 33 -6.64 7.17 11.55
CA ALA A 33 -7.31 6.34 10.56
C ALA A 33 -6.62 6.39 9.18
N VAL A 34 -6.22 7.60 8.73
CA VAL A 34 -5.47 7.77 7.47
C VAL A 34 -4.10 7.12 7.57
N LYS A 35 -3.38 7.33 8.68
CA LYS A 35 -2.07 6.71 8.93
C LYS A 35 -2.16 5.18 8.88
N SER A 36 -3.17 4.59 9.52
CA SER A 36 -3.41 3.15 9.49
C SER A 36 -3.65 2.63 8.07
N CYS A 37 -4.44 3.33 7.27
CA CYS A 37 -4.66 2.95 5.87
C CYS A 37 -3.36 3.00 5.04
N LEU A 38 -2.59 4.10 5.16
CA LEU A 38 -1.28 4.23 4.51
C LEU A 38 -0.32 3.11 4.95
N SER A 39 -0.36 2.73 6.22
CA SER A 39 0.53 1.70 6.79
C SER A 39 0.28 0.31 6.22
N ILE A 40 -0.97 0.00 5.83
CA ILE A 40 -1.29 -1.27 5.15
C ILE A 40 -0.50 -1.36 3.84
N GLY A 41 -0.63 -0.38 2.96
CA GLY A 41 0.08 -0.40 1.69
C GLY A 41 1.60 -0.24 1.85
N LEU A 42 2.07 0.63 2.74
CA LEU A 42 3.51 0.78 2.98
C LEU A 42 4.13 -0.52 3.50
N GLY A 43 3.47 -1.20 4.44
CA GLY A 43 3.97 -2.44 5.04
C GLY A 43 3.99 -3.61 4.06
N LEU A 44 2.91 -3.80 3.29
CA LEU A 44 2.85 -4.84 2.26
C LEU A 44 3.84 -4.57 1.12
N GLY A 45 3.98 -3.31 0.68
CA GLY A 45 4.94 -2.90 -0.34
C GLY A 45 6.39 -3.10 0.11
N LEU A 46 6.76 -2.57 1.29
CA LEU A 46 8.12 -2.70 1.83
C LEU A 46 8.51 -4.16 2.03
N SER A 47 7.61 -4.97 2.59
CA SER A 47 7.94 -6.37 2.86
C SER A 47 8.07 -7.21 1.59
N SER A 48 7.25 -6.94 0.56
CA SER A 48 7.40 -7.56 -0.76
C SER A 48 8.73 -7.16 -1.42
N TRP A 49 9.05 -5.86 -1.39
CA TRP A 49 10.30 -5.32 -1.93
C TRP A 49 11.54 -5.87 -1.22
N LEU A 50 11.55 -5.90 0.11
CA LEU A 50 12.64 -6.47 0.91
C LEU A 50 12.81 -7.96 0.64
N PHE A 51 11.71 -8.70 0.58
CA PHE A 51 11.73 -10.13 0.27
C PHE A 51 12.36 -10.39 -1.10
N PHE A 52 11.97 -9.63 -2.12
CA PHE A 52 12.57 -9.75 -3.45
C PHE A 52 14.05 -9.35 -3.46
N THR A 53 14.41 -8.28 -2.77
CA THR A 53 15.82 -7.85 -2.66
C THR A 53 16.68 -8.95 -2.04
N CYS A 54 16.21 -9.58 -0.97
CA CYS A 54 16.91 -10.72 -0.37
C CYS A 54 16.95 -11.93 -1.29
N LEU A 55 15.89 -12.20 -2.05
CA LEU A 55 15.86 -13.28 -3.03
C LEU A 55 16.94 -13.09 -4.11
N VAL A 56 17.11 -11.86 -4.62
CA VAL A 56 18.14 -11.53 -5.62
C VAL A 56 19.56 -11.60 -5.04
N LEU A 57 19.77 -11.05 -3.83
CA LEU A 57 21.11 -10.99 -3.23
C LEU A 57 21.61 -12.34 -2.70
N PHE A 58 20.72 -13.17 -2.14
CA PHE A 58 21.10 -14.40 -1.45
C PHE A 58 20.68 -15.67 -2.21
N GLY A 59 19.87 -15.55 -3.27
CA GLY A 59 19.45 -16.68 -4.12
C GLY A 59 18.52 -17.69 -3.44
N LEU A 60 18.22 -17.50 -2.15
CA LEU A 60 17.39 -18.38 -1.33
C LEU A 60 16.59 -17.53 -0.36
N VAL A 61 15.27 -17.74 -0.32
CA VAL A 61 14.46 -17.25 0.79
C VAL A 61 13.92 -18.43 1.57
N THR A 62 14.26 -18.44 2.86
CA THR A 62 13.87 -19.47 3.81
C THR A 62 12.81 -18.93 4.74
N LYS A 63 12.19 -19.81 5.52
CA LYS A 63 11.31 -19.45 6.64
C LYS A 63 11.95 -18.48 7.64
N TYR A 64 13.28 -18.33 7.64
CA TYR A 64 14.02 -17.43 8.53
C TYR A 64 13.91 -15.95 8.15
N PHE A 65 13.38 -15.62 6.97
CA PHE A 65 13.13 -14.21 6.59
C PHE A 65 12.21 -13.48 7.58
N ILE A 66 11.38 -14.22 8.33
CA ILE A 66 10.58 -13.67 9.44
C ILE A 66 11.40 -12.92 10.49
N TRP A 67 12.66 -13.32 10.73
CA TRP A 67 13.53 -12.64 11.68
C TRP A 67 13.91 -11.24 11.19
N PHE A 68 14.03 -11.04 9.88
CA PHE A 68 14.33 -9.75 9.31
C PHE A 68 13.16 -8.77 9.53
N ASP A 69 11.92 -9.21 9.31
CA ASP A 69 10.72 -8.44 9.63
C ASP A 69 10.64 -8.10 11.13
N LEU A 70 10.94 -9.05 12.01
CA LEU A 70 10.91 -8.84 13.45
C LEU A 70 11.98 -7.84 13.92
N ILE A 71 13.17 -7.87 13.32
CA ILE A 71 14.23 -6.88 13.60
C ILE A 71 13.78 -5.49 13.16
N LEU A 72 13.27 -5.35 11.93
CA LEU A 72 12.78 -4.07 11.42
C LEU A 72 11.63 -3.51 12.26
N PHE A 73 10.71 -4.37 12.69
CA PHE A 73 9.64 -4.02 13.61
C PHE A 73 10.19 -3.49 14.94
N THR A 74 11.13 -4.22 15.53
CA THR A 74 11.71 -3.88 16.84
C THR A 74 12.47 -2.56 16.78
N VAL A 75 13.29 -2.36 15.76
CA VAL A 75 14.02 -1.10 15.53
C VAL A 75 13.05 0.06 15.33
N SER A 76 12.03 -0.12 14.50
CA SER A 76 11.02 0.93 14.23
C SER A 76 10.21 1.28 15.47
N LEU A 77 9.87 0.29 16.31
CA LEU A 77 9.19 0.48 17.59
C LEU A 77 10.06 1.28 18.56
N ILE A 78 11.34 0.92 18.72
CA ILE A 78 12.28 1.62 19.60
C ILE A 78 12.41 3.09 19.19
N LEU A 79 12.62 3.36 17.89
CA LEU A 79 12.72 4.71 17.35
C LEU A 79 11.43 5.51 17.56
N PHE A 80 10.27 4.89 17.36
CA PHE A 80 8.97 5.51 17.59
C PHE A 80 8.77 5.90 19.06
N LEU A 81 9.07 4.98 20.00
CA LEU A 81 8.93 5.24 21.44
C LEU A 81 9.89 6.35 21.91
N TYR A 82 11.12 6.35 21.40
CA TYR A 82 12.10 7.41 21.68
C TYR A 82 11.58 8.79 21.25
N LYS A 83 11.00 8.87 20.04
CA LYS A 83 10.47 10.12 19.48
C LYS A 83 9.18 10.59 20.16
N LYS A 84 8.30 9.67 20.57
CA LYS A 84 7.03 9.97 21.26
C LYS A 84 7.27 10.63 22.63
N LYS A 85 8.29 10.19 23.38
CA LYS A 85 8.62 10.74 24.69
C LYS A 85 8.89 12.26 24.69
N ASN A 86 9.29 12.81 23.55
CA ASN A 86 9.64 14.23 23.40
C ASN A 86 8.50 15.11 22.87
N THR A 87 7.28 14.57 22.69
CA THR A 87 6.15 15.31 22.10
C THR A 87 4.91 15.16 22.99
N PHE A 88 4.76 16.00 24.01
CA PHE A 88 3.56 16.02 24.83
C PHE A 88 3.11 17.46 25.12
N HIS A 89 2.11 17.92 24.35
CA HIS A 89 1.16 18.94 24.77
C HIS A 89 -0.16 18.65 24.03
N SER A 90 -1.26 18.62 24.76
CA SER A 90 -2.59 18.66 24.16
C SER A 90 -3.51 19.52 25.00
N ASN A 91 -4.01 20.58 24.41
CA ASN A 91 -5.24 21.24 24.83
C ASN A 91 -6.23 21.08 23.68
N LEU A 92 -7.35 20.40 23.91
CA LEU A 92 -8.49 20.48 23.02
C LEU A 92 -9.74 20.75 23.84
N LYS A 93 -10.46 21.78 23.43
CA LYS A 93 -11.83 22.05 23.87
C LYS A 93 -12.79 21.27 22.96
N PRO A 94 -13.85 20.66 23.50
CA PRO A 94 -14.89 20.07 22.68
C PRO A 94 -15.73 21.16 22.01
N GLU A 95 -15.95 21.00 20.70
CA GLU A 95 -16.90 21.81 19.95
C GLU A 95 -18.26 21.09 19.97
N PHE A 96 -19.31 21.76 20.46
CA PHE A 96 -20.66 21.21 20.54
C PHE A 96 -21.36 21.32 19.18
N ALA A 97 -21.88 20.21 18.65
CA ALA A 97 -22.62 20.15 17.40
C ALA A 97 -24.14 20.31 17.60
N SER A 98 -24.82 20.89 16.61
CA SER A 98 -26.28 21.09 16.61
C SER A 98 -27.06 19.79 16.31
N PRO A 99 -28.21 19.53 16.97
CA PRO A 99 -28.91 18.24 16.93
C PRO A 99 -29.47 17.82 15.56
N HIS A 100 -29.87 18.74 14.67
CA HIS A 100 -30.44 18.37 13.37
C HIS A 100 -29.40 17.84 12.36
N ARG A 101 -28.12 18.20 12.51
CA ARG A 101 -27.02 17.69 11.68
C ARG A 101 -26.63 16.25 12.04
N GLU A 102 -27.08 15.75 13.18
CA GLU A 102 -26.73 14.41 13.65
C GLU A 102 -27.54 13.30 12.98
N TYR A 103 -28.87 13.46 12.81
CA TYR A 103 -29.71 12.42 12.19
C TYR A 103 -29.27 12.07 10.75
N PHE A 104 -29.00 13.09 9.93
CA PHE A 104 -28.51 12.86 8.57
C PHE A 104 -27.14 12.18 8.56
N TYR A 105 -26.26 12.54 9.49
CA TYR A 105 -24.98 11.87 9.65
C TYR A 105 -25.15 10.39 10.03
N TYR A 106 -26.02 10.08 11.00
CA TYR A 106 -26.31 8.70 11.40
C TYR A 106 -26.91 7.90 10.24
N PHE A 107 -27.80 8.49 9.44
CA PHE A 107 -28.32 7.84 8.24
C PHE A 107 -27.21 7.48 7.24
N LEU A 108 -26.31 8.41 6.91
CA LEU A 108 -25.18 8.13 6.02
C LEU A 108 -24.22 7.10 6.62
N TYR A 109 -23.95 7.18 7.92
CA TYR A 109 -23.08 6.26 8.62
C TYR A 109 -23.64 4.84 8.59
N VAL A 110 -24.92 4.65 8.96
CA VAL A 110 -25.59 3.34 8.91
C VAL A 110 -25.62 2.82 7.47
N SER A 111 -25.95 3.67 6.50
CA SER A 111 -25.94 3.29 5.07
C SER A 111 -24.56 2.82 4.62
N PHE A 112 -23.50 3.52 5.01
CA PHE A 112 -22.12 3.12 4.74
C PHE A 112 -21.76 1.77 5.38
N ILE A 113 -22.17 1.53 6.62
CA ILE A 113 -21.95 0.23 7.29
C ILE A 113 -22.69 -0.89 6.55
N VAL A 114 -23.96 -0.69 6.18
CA VAL A 114 -24.74 -1.67 5.43
C VAL A 114 -24.09 -1.98 4.08
N LEU A 115 -23.69 -0.95 3.32
CA LEU A 115 -22.99 -1.14 2.04
C LEU A 115 -21.64 -1.84 2.22
N SER A 116 -20.91 -1.54 3.30
CA SER A 116 -19.65 -2.22 3.62
C SER A 116 -19.88 -3.71 3.91
N LEU A 117 -20.93 -4.05 4.66
CA LEU A 117 -21.30 -5.45 4.93
C LEU A 117 -21.68 -6.19 3.65
N ILE A 118 -22.51 -5.58 2.79
CA ILE A 118 -22.88 -6.15 1.48
C ILE A 118 -21.64 -6.38 0.61
N ALA A 119 -20.71 -5.42 0.58
CA ALA A 119 -19.47 -5.52 -0.16
C ALA A 119 -18.55 -6.64 0.38
N ILE A 120 -18.43 -6.78 1.71
CA ILE A 120 -17.68 -7.87 2.35
C ILE A 120 -18.30 -9.22 2.00
N ILE A 121 -19.62 -9.36 2.12
CA ILE A 121 -20.34 -10.60 1.77
C ILE A 121 -20.12 -10.93 0.29
N SER A 122 -20.26 -9.94 -0.60
CA SER A 122 -20.04 -10.11 -2.04
C SER A 122 -18.61 -10.54 -2.36
N PHE A 123 -17.63 -9.93 -1.70
CA PHE A 123 -16.22 -10.31 -1.82
C PHE A 123 -15.99 -11.76 -1.39
N VAL A 124 -16.51 -12.15 -0.22
CA VAL A 124 -16.34 -13.51 0.32
C VAL A 124 -17.02 -14.54 -0.57
N LEU A 125 -18.27 -14.32 -0.97
CA LEU A 125 -19.00 -15.23 -1.87
C LEU A 125 -18.25 -15.42 -3.18
N ARG A 126 -17.67 -14.34 -3.72
CA ARG A 126 -16.91 -14.43 -4.97
C ARG A 126 -15.60 -15.20 -4.81
N VAL A 127 -14.86 -14.97 -3.73
CA VAL A 127 -13.64 -15.75 -3.44
C VAL A 127 -13.94 -17.22 -3.18
N ILE A 128 -15.09 -17.55 -2.59
CA ILE A 128 -15.52 -18.96 -2.42
C ILE A 128 -15.80 -19.60 -3.80
N ASN A 129 -16.47 -18.87 -4.69
CA ASN A 129 -16.80 -19.35 -6.03
C ASN A 129 -15.59 -19.43 -6.97
N ASP A 130 -14.63 -18.51 -6.81
CA ASP A 130 -13.42 -18.42 -7.60
C ASP A 130 -12.17 -18.21 -6.69
N PRO A 131 -11.70 -19.28 -6.03
CA PRO A 131 -10.66 -19.19 -5.00
C PRO A 131 -9.27 -18.86 -5.55
N HIS A 132 -9.07 -18.99 -6.86
CA HIS A 132 -7.82 -18.64 -7.53
C HIS A 132 -7.85 -17.23 -8.12
N GLY A 133 -9.03 -16.58 -8.13
CA GLY A 133 -9.27 -15.30 -8.76
C GLY A 133 -9.27 -15.41 -10.28
N SER A 134 -9.26 -14.25 -10.92
CA SER A 134 -9.29 -14.14 -12.38
C SER A 134 -8.09 -14.79 -13.07
N TRP A 135 -8.13 -14.85 -14.40
CA TRP A 135 -7.05 -15.40 -15.21
C TRP A 135 -5.68 -14.80 -14.88
N ASP A 136 -5.58 -13.46 -14.80
CA ASP A 136 -4.34 -12.77 -14.42
C ASP A 136 -3.84 -13.18 -13.03
N ALA A 137 -4.78 -13.38 -12.08
CA ALA A 137 -4.43 -13.70 -10.70
C ALA A 137 -3.73 -15.05 -10.58
N TRP A 138 -4.25 -16.09 -11.24
CA TRP A 138 -3.64 -17.40 -11.18
C TRP A 138 -2.47 -17.57 -12.14
N ASN A 139 -2.52 -16.94 -13.32
CA ASN A 139 -1.53 -17.09 -14.39
C ASN A 139 -0.27 -16.23 -14.19
N ILE A 140 -0.40 -15.00 -13.68
CA ILE A 140 0.72 -14.08 -13.52
C ILE A 140 1.21 -14.15 -12.07
N TYR A 141 0.36 -13.73 -11.12
CA TYR A 141 0.81 -13.49 -9.75
C TYR A 141 1.02 -14.78 -8.95
N ASN A 142 0.03 -15.68 -8.94
CA ASN A 142 0.15 -16.93 -8.19
C ASN A 142 1.14 -17.91 -8.85
N LEU A 143 1.23 -17.94 -10.18
CA LEU A 143 2.21 -18.77 -10.87
C LEU A 143 3.64 -18.27 -10.61
N GLY A 144 3.89 -16.96 -10.74
CA GLY A 144 5.16 -16.35 -10.36
C GLY A 144 5.53 -16.64 -8.91
N ALA A 145 4.55 -16.59 -8.00
CA ALA A 145 4.78 -16.89 -6.59
C ALA A 145 5.18 -18.37 -6.39
N ARG A 146 4.64 -19.29 -7.20
CA ARG A 146 5.03 -20.72 -7.16
C ARG A 146 6.43 -20.94 -7.68
N PHE A 147 6.84 -20.23 -8.73
CA PHE A 147 8.22 -20.30 -9.19
C PHE A 147 9.20 -19.80 -8.13
N ILE A 148 8.86 -18.73 -7.42
CA ILE A 148 9.67 -18.24 -6.29
C ILE A 148 9.70 -19.25 -5.14
N TYR A 149 8.53 -19.72 -4.71
CA TYR A 149 8.38 -20.57 -3.55
C TYR A 149 8.95 -21.99 -3.73
N ARG A 150 8.66 -22.63 -4.88
CA ARG A 150 9.13 -24.00 -5.19
C ARG A 150 10.51 -24.03 -5.84
N GLY A 151 10.86 -23.01 -6.61
CA GLY A 151 12.05 -23.01 -7.46
C GLY A 151 13.37 -22.91 -6.70
N SER A 152 13.35 -22.48 -5.43
CA SER A 152 14.56 -22.36 -4.60
C SER A 152 15.67 -21.61 -5.36
N ALA A 153 16.90 -22.14 -5.44
CA ALA A 153 18.00 -21.53 -6.19
C ALA A 153 17.74 -21.33 -7.70
N LYS A 154 16.73 -22.01 -8.26
CA LYS A 154 16.32 -21.90 -9.66
C LYS A 154 15.04 -21.09 -9.85
N TRP A 155 14.63 -20.30 -8.86
CA TRP A 155 13.39 -19.51 -8.91
C TRP A 155 13.27 -18.66 -10.18
N ALA A 156 14.38 -18.08 -10.64
CA ALA A 156 14.42 -17.22 -11.83
C ALA A 156 14.08 -17.94 -13.14
N THR A 157 14.15 -19.28 -13.19
CA THR A 157 13.82 -20.05 -14.40
C THR A 157 12.35 -19.93 -14.80
N GLY A 158 11.45 -19.73 -13.85
CA GLY A 158 10.02 -19.50 -14.12
C GLY A 158 9.71 -18.17 -14.80
N PHE A 159 10.73 -17.31 -14.90
CA PHE A 159 10.66 -15.98 -15.46
C PHE A 159 11.36 -15.91 -16.83
N SER A 160 11.70 -17.07 -17.42
CA SER A 160 12.39 -17.18 -18.70
C SER A 160 11.44 -17.22 -19.91
N ASN A 161 11.99 -17.01 -21.11
CA ASN A 161 11.25 -16.89 -22.38
C ASN A 161 10.24 -18.02 -22.70
N PRO A 162 10.48 -19.30 -22.36
CA PRO A 162 9.48 -20.37 -22.51
C PRO A 162 8.15 -20.10 -21.78
N TYR A 163 8.15 -19.17 -20.82
CA TYR A 163 7.01 -18.77 -20.02
C TYR A 163 6.54 -17.33 -20.31
N SER A 164 6.87 -16.74 -21.47
CA SER A 164 6.45 -15.38 -21.84
C SER A 164 4.94 -15.14 -21.77
N TRP A 165 4.13 -16.19 -21.97
CA TRP A 165 2.67 -16.18 -21.83
C TRP A 165 2.16 -15.93 -20.40
N SER A 166 3.02 -16.09 -19.37
CA SER A 166 2.70 -15.77 -17.97
C SER A 166 3.13 -14.35 -17.57
N LEU A 167 3.50 -13.51 -18.54
CA LEU A 167 3.97 -12.14 -18.36
C LEU A 167 5.06 -12.02 -17.27
N PRO A 168 6.20 -12.71 -17.47
CA PRO A 168 7.22 -12.87 -16.45
C PRO A 168 7.86 -11.53 -16.03
N ASP A 169 7.87 -10.53 -16.93
CA ASP A 169 8.42 -9.19 -16.69
C ASP A 169 7.55 -8.31 -15.77
N HIS A 170 6.37 -8.78 -15.34
CA HIS A 170 5.48 -7.97 -14.50
C HIS A 170 6.08 -7.65 -13.12
N PRO A 171 5.78 -6.45 -12.57
CA PRO A 171 6.21 -6.07 -11.24
C PRO A 171 5.75 -7.05 -10.15
N LEU A 172 6.62 -7.28 -9.15
CA LEU A 172 6.49 -8.43 -8.25
C LEU A 172 5.85 -8.11 -6.90
N LEU A 173 5.14 -6.98 -6.72
CA LEU A 173 4.54 -6.66 -5.41
C LEU A 173 3.62 -7.79 -4.92
N ILE A 174 2.66 -8.20 -5.75
CA ILE A 174 1.69 -9.25 -5.41
C ILE A 174 2.37 -10.62 -5.38
N THR A 175 3.13 -10.94 -6.42
CA THR A 175 3.88 -12.20 -6.57
C THR A 175 4.81 -12.45 -5.39
N GLY A 176 5.66 -11.48 -5.05
CA GLY A 176 6.58 -11.52 -3.92
C GLY A 176 5.86 -11.52 -2.58
N GLY A 177 4.75 -10.79 -2.46
CA GLY A 177 3.90 -10.80 -1.26
C GLY A 177 3.32 -12.18 -0.99
N VAL A 178 2.74 -12.83 -2.00
CA VAL A 178 2.20 -14.20 -1.89
C VAL A 178 3.31 -15.21 -1.58
N ALA A 179 4.42 -15.18 -2.32
CA ALA A 179 5.56 -16.08 -2.09
C ALA A 179 6.12 -15.93 -0.67
N ARG A 180 6.24 -14.70 -0.16
CA ARG A 180 6.68 -14.42 1.21
C ARG A 180 5.76 -15.05 2.25
N ILE A 181 4.46 -14.91 2.09
CA ILE A 181 3.48 -15.51 3.00
C ILE A 181 3.60 -17.04 2.95
N TRP A 182 3.69 -17.65 1.77
CA TRP A 182 3.89 -19.10 1.65
C TRP A 182 5.20 -19.58 2.30
N SER A 183 6.28 -18.81 2.18
CA SER A 183 7.55 -19.10 2.87
C SER A 183 7.43 -19.07 4.40
N TYR A 184 6.53 -18.24 4.95
CA TYR A 184 6.31 -18.16 6.42
C TYR A 184 5.40 -19.27 6.90
N VAL A 185 4.33 -19.53 6.16
CA VAL A 185 3.33 -20.54 6.51
C VAL A 185 3.88 -21.96 6.25
N GLY A 186 4.76 -22.11 5.26
CA GLY A 186 5.33 -23.39 4.86
C GLY A 186 4.46 -24.20 3.90
N ILE A 187 3.35 -23.63 3.41
CA ILE A 187 2.45 -24.24 2.41
C ILE A 187 1.85 -23.18 1.47
N GLU A 188 1.43 -23.61 0.29
CA GLU A 188 0.71 -22.79 -0.70
C GLU A 188 -0.76 -22.59 -0.33
N THR A 189 -1.02 -21.74 0.66
CA THR A 189 -2.39 -21.42 1.08
C THR A 189 -3.08 -20.44 0.14
N LEU A 190 -4.37 -20.69 -0.16
CA LEU A 190 -5.25 -19.77 -0.88
C LEU A 190 -5.48 -18.45 -0.11
N MET A 191 -5.30 -18.45 1.21
CA MET A 191 -5.50 -17.26 2.03
C MET A 191 -4.45 -16.17 1.78
N ALA A 192 -3.27 -16.52 1.26
CA ALA A 192 -2.19 -15.56 1.02
C ALA A 192 -2.59 -14.46 0.01
N PRO A 193 -3.05 -14.78 -1.22
CA PRO A 193 -3.55 -13.76 -2.13
C PRO A 193 -4.88 -13.15 -1.67
N VAL A 194 -5.79 -13.94 -1.10
CA VAL A 194 -7.12 -13.47 -0.65
C VAL A 194 -7.02 -12.37 0.40
N VAL A 195 -6.20 -12.55 1.44
CA VAL A 195 -6.08 -11.56 2.51
C VAL A 195 -5.38 -10.29 2.02
N GLN A 196 -4.38 -10.40 1.12
CA GLN A 196 -3.77 -9.21 0.51
C GLN A 196 -4.78 -8.41 -0.31
N ALA A 197 -5.57 -9.09 -1.16
CA ALA A 197 -6.60 -8.46 -1.96
C ALA A 197 -7.67 -7.78 -1.07
N PHE A 198 -8.09 -8.45 0.01
CA PHE A 198 -9.03 -7.89 0.97
C PHE A 198 -8.46 -6.65 1.68
N LEU A 199 -7.19 -6.70 2.12
CA LEU A 199 -6.51 -5.58 2.76
C LEU A 199 -6.40 -4.38 1.84
N PHE A 200 -6.00 -4.54 0.58
CA PHE A 200 -5.95 -3.42 -0.37
C PHE A 200 -7.34 -2.88 -0.71
N THR A 201 -8.34 -3.76 -0.90
CA THR A 201 -9.71 -3.34 -1.19
C THR A 201 -10.29 -2.51 -0.05
N SER A 202 -10.22 -3.04 1.18
CA SER A 202 -10.70 -2.34 2.38
C SER A 202 -9.90 -1.07 2.67
N ALA A 203 -8.57 -1.11 2.56
CA ALA A 203 -7.72 0.07 2.77
C ALA A 203 -8.01 1.17 1.75
N THR A 204 -8.37 0.84 0.50
CA THR A 204 -8.77 1.84 -0.51
C THR A 204 -10.04 2.57 -0.10
N VAL A 205 -11.08 1.83 0.30
CA VAL A 205 -12.35 2.39 0.76
C VAL A 205 -12.15 3.24 2.00
N LEU A 206 -11.42 2.73 2.99
CA LEU A 206 -11.16 3.46 4.23
C LEU A 206 -10.29 4.69 3.98
N LEU A 207 -9.28 4.60 3.11
CA LEU A 207 -8.41 5.72 2.78
C LEU A 207 -9.20 6.86 2.13
N ILE A 208 -10.10 6.59 1.17
CA ILE A 208 -10.92 7.65 0.56
C ILE A 208 -11.90 8.26 1.58
N VAL A 209 -12.54 7.43 2.41
CA VAL A 209 -13.47 7.90 3.44
C VAL A 209 -12.77 8.81 4.44
N PHE A 210 -11.64 8.36 5.02
CA PHE A 210 -10.96 9.11 6.07
C PHE A 210 -10.19 10.32 5.52
N SER A 211 -9.58 10.22 4.34
CA SER A 211 -8.87 11.35 3.74
C SER A 211 -9.83 12.48 3.35
N LEU A 212 -10.96 12.18 2.69
CA LEU A 212 -11.96 13.20 2.35
C LEU A 212 -12.70 13.72 3.57
N SER A 213 -12.97 12.87 4.56
CA SER A 213 -13.53 13.32 5.84
C SER A 213 -12.66 14.38 6.50
N ARG A 214 -11.34 14.24 6.36
CA ARG A 214 -10.35 15.17 6.89
C ARG A 214 -10.17 16.41 6.04
N LEU A 215 -9.99 16.24 4.73
CA LEU A 215 -9.71 17.34 3.79
C LEU A 215 -10.92 18.24 3.57
N GLN A 216 -12.13 17.72 3.80
CA GLN A 216 -13.38 18.43 3.55
C GLN A 216 -14.32 18.33 4.76
N ASN A 217 -15.08 17.24 4.87
CA ASN A 217 -15.98 16.98 6.00
C ASN A 217 -16.43 15.51 6.02
N LYS A 218 -16.88 15.05 7.19
CA LYS A 218 -17.35 13.67 7.45
C LYS A 218 -18.46 13.16 6.52
N TYR A 219 -19.30 14.05 5.99
CA TYR A 219 -20.39 13.67 5.08
C TYR A 219 -19.82 13.29 3.71
N GLN A 220 -18.92 14.11 3.16
CA GLN A 220 -18.30 13.83 1.86
C GLN A 220 -17.44 12.57 1.88
N GLY A 221 -16.75 12.30 2.99
CA GLY A 221 -16.02 11.04 3.15
C GLY A 221 -16.92 9.81 3.08
N LEU A 222 -18.03 9.81 3.84
CA LEU A 222 -19.01 8.72 3.80
C LEU A 222 -19.63 8.56 2.40
N ILE A 223 -20.03 9.66 1.76
CA ILE A 223 -20.61 9.62 0.40
C ILE A 223 -19.60 9.04 -0.60
N ALA A 224 -18.35 9.48 -0.58
CA ALA A 224 -17.31 8.96 -1.47
C ALA A 224 -17.07 7.45 -1.26
N GLY A 225 -17.03 6.99 0.00
CA GLY A 225 -16.96 5.57 0.32
C GLY A 225 -18.14 4.78 -0.21
N MET A 226 -19.36 5.30 -0.03
CA MET A 226 -20.58 4.67 -0.55
C MET A 226 -20.63 4.64 -2.07
N VAL A 227 -20.18 5.69 -2.77
CA VAL A 227 -20.07 5.69 -4.24
C VAL A 227 -19.10 4.61 -4.71
N LEU A 228 -17.94 4.48 -4.05
CA LEU A 228 -16.97 3.44 -4.38
C LEU A 228 -17.51 2.03 -4.10
N LEU A 229 -18.14 1.81 -2.94
CA LEU A 229 -18.76 0.53 -2.58
C LEU A 229 -19.96 0.18 -3.48
N GLY A 230 -20.70 1.20 -3.91
CA GLY A 230 -21.81 1.09 -4.86
C GLY A 230 -21.36 0.87 -6.30
N THR A 231 -20.05 0.88 -6.59
CA THR A 231 -19.49 0.57 -7.90
C THR A 231 -19.16 -0.92 -7.97
N PRO A 232 -19.99 -1.77 -8.62
CA PRO A 232 -19.83 -3.23 -8.54
C PRO A 232 -18.49 -3.71 -9.13
N PHE A 233 -17.98 -2.99 -10.13
CA PHE A 233 -16.68 -3.26 -10.74
C PHE A 233 -15.53 -3.18 -9.74
N PHE A 234 -15.59 -2.31 -8.73
CA PHE A 234 -14.54 -2.21 -7.72
C PHE A 234 -14.48 -3.48 -6.85
N ILE A 235 -15.62 -3.96 -6.36
CA ILE A 235 -15.70 -5.19 -5.56
C ILE A 235 -15.36 -6.42 -6.40
N TYR A 236 -15.76 -6.43 -7.67
CA TYR A 236 -15.35 -7.44 -8.63
C TYR A 236 -13.82 -7.48 -8.75
N ASN A 237 -13.15 -6.38 -9.08
CA ASN A 237 -11.68 -6.41 -9.22
C ASN A 237 -10.98 -6.75 -7.89
N GLY A 238 -11.49 -6.28 -6.75
CA GLY A 238 -10.95 -6.63 -5.45
C GLY A 238 -11.00 -8.13 -5.17
N SER A 239 -12.14 -8.77 -5.45
CA SER A 239 -12.32 -10.21 -5.26
C SER A 239 -11.71 -11.08 -6.37
N SER A 240 -11.34 -10.47 -7.51
CA SER A 240 -10.63 -11.14 -8.61
C SER A 240 -9.15 -11.41 -8.32
N LEU A 241 -8.61 -10.93 -7.19
CA LEU A 241 -7.22 -11.10 -6.76
C LEU A 241 -6.19 -10.51 -7.74
N VAL A 242 -6.58 -9.46 -8.47
CA VAL A 242 -5.74 -8.77 -9.47
C VAL A 242 -4.97 -7.59 -8.87
N ALA A 243 -3.96 -7.10 -9.60
CA ALA A 243 -3.12 -5.97 -9.20
C ALA A 243 -3.81 -4.60 -9.35
N ASP A 244 -4.95 -4.53 -10.06
CA ASP A 244 -5.65 -3.27 -10.37
C ASP A 244 -6.14 -2.52 -9.11
N VAL A 245 -6.62 -3.24 -8.09
CA VAL A 245 -7.03 -2.63 -6.82
C VAL A 245 -5.81 -2.17 -5.99
N PRO A 246 -4.76 -3.01 -5.80
CA PRO A 246 -3.52 -2.56 -5.18
C PRO A 246 -2.87 -1.34 -5.86
N VAL A 247 -2.78 -1.27 -7.20
CA VAL A 247 -2.21 -0.10 -7.88
C VAL A 247 -3.10 1.14 -7.69
N SER A 248 -4.43 0.96 -7.74
CA SER A 248 -5.40 2.04 -7.45
C SER A 248 -5.25 2.58 -6.03
N PHE A 249 -5.01 1.70 -5.05
CA PHE A 249 -4.71 2.08 -3.68
C PHE A 249 -3.47 2.98 -3.61
N TYR A 250 -2.37 2.58 -4.26
CA TYR A 250 -1.13 3.35 -4.22
C TYR A 250 -1.27 4.70 -4.94
N ILE A 251 -1.99 4.75 -6.07
CA ILE A 251 -2.35 6.00 -6.74
C ILE A 251 -3.10 6.92 -5.77
N LEU A 252 -4.15 6.41 -5.11
CA LEU A 252 -4.93 7.18 -4.14
C LEU A 252 -4.08 7.66 -2.97
N ALA A 253 -3.22 6.79 -2.40
CA ALA A 253 -2.32 7.14 -1.31
C ALA A 253 -1.37 8.27 -1.67
N THR A 254 -0.79 8.22 -2.87
CA THR A 254 0.10 9.28 -3.37
C THR A 254 -0.63 10.60 -3.53
N VAL A 255 -1.85 10.60 -4.12
CA VAL A 255 -2.67 11.81 -4.26
C VAL A 255 -3.05 12.39 -2.90
N VAL A 256 -3.55 11.54 -1.97
CA VAL A 256 -3.92 11.95 -0.62
C VAL A 256 -2.74 12.57 0.13
N LEU A 257 -1.56 11.97 0.05
CA LEU A 257 -0.35 12.52 0.67
C LEU A 257 -0.01 13.89 0.10
N TYR A 258 -0.09 14.09 -1.22
CA TYR A 258 0.12 15.41 -1.82
C TYR A 258 -0.88 16.47 -1.35
N CYS A 259 -2.15 16.11 -1.19
CA CYS A 259 -3.15 17.01 -0.62
C CYS A 259 -2.79 17.42 0.82
N LEU A 260 -2.20 16.51 1.61
CA LEU A 260 -1.87 16.74 3.02
C LEU A 260 -0.50 17.41 3.26
N ILE A 261 0.41 17.36 2.29
CA ILE A 261 1.78 17.89 2.36
C ILE A 261 1.79 19.41 2.54
N ASP A 262 0.90 20.13 1.86
CA ASP A 262 0.89 21.60 1.89
C ASP A 262 0.33 22.19 3.20
N GLU A 263 -0.41 21.40 3.98
CA GLU A 263 -0.89 21.77 5.32
C GLU A 263 0.20 21.66 6.41
N ARG A 264 1.36 21.04 6.12
CA ARG A 264 2.32 20.59 7.14
C ARG A 264 3.78 20.93 6.77
N PRO A 265 4.19 22.20 6.87
CA PRO A 265 5.54 22.63 6.48
C PRO A 265 6.66 21.90 7.24
N ASP A 266 6.50 21.66 8.55
CA ASP A 266 7.52 21.01 9.40
C ASP A 266 7.78 19.54 9.02
N GLU A 267 6.76 18.85 8.51
CA GLU A 267 6.77 17.41 8.20
C GLU A 267 6.93 17.12 6.72
N LYS A 268 6.82 18.19 5.93
CA LYS A 268 6.77 18.19 4.48
C LYS A 268 7.82 17.28 3.83
N PRO A 269 9.12 17.32 4.21
CA PRO A 269 10.12 16.44 3.60
C PRO A 269 9.82 14.96 3.82
N ARG A 270 9.41 14.57 5.05
CA ARG A 270 9.15 13.17 5.39
C ARG A 270 7.90 12.65 4.71
N LEU A 271 6.86 13.48 4.60
CA LEU A 271 5.65 13.15 3.87
C LEU A 271 5.88 13.02 2.36
N ILE A 272 6.72 13.89 1.77
CA ILE A 272 7.14 13.77 0.36
C ILE A 272 7.91 12.47 0.13
N PHE A 273 8.78 12.07 1.07
CA PHE A 273 9.49 10.80 0.97
C PHE A 273 8.53 9.60 0.97
N ILE A 274 7.55 9.56 1.90
CA ILE A 274 6.52 8.51 1.91
C ILE A 274 5.68 8.55 0.63
N CYS A 275 5.37 9.74 0.12
CA CYS A 275 4.65 9.92 -1.13
C CYS A 275 5.40 9.31 -2.32
N GLY A 276 6.72 9.53 -2.39
CA GLY A 276 7.62 8.88 -3.35
C GLY A 276 7.64 7.36 -3.21
N ALA A 277 7.69 6.85 -1.99
CA ALA A 277 7.63 5.42 -1.73
C ALA A 277 6.31 4.79 -2.18
N MET A 278 5.16 5.44 -1.91
CA MET A 278 3.84 4.97 -2.39
C MET A 278 3.77 4.95 -3.92
N ALA A 279 4.27 6.00 -4.58
CA ALA A 279 4.33 6.04 -6.04
C ALA A 279 5.26 4.96 -6.61
N GLY A 280 6.40 4.72 -5.95
CA GLY A 280 7.28 3.60 -6.27
C GLY A 280 6.55 2.26 -6.16
N PHE A 281 5.81 2.02 -5.07
CA PHE A 281 5.04 0.78 -4.92
C PHE A 281 3.89 0.64 -5.92
N ALA A 282 3.32 1.73 -6.44
CA ALA A 282 2.43 1.66 -7.59
C ALA A 282 3.15 1.02 -8.79
N ALA A 283 4.37 1.49 -9.10
CA ALA A 283 5.19 0.91 -10.18
C ALA A 283 5.68 -0.52 -9.86
N TRP A 284 5.85 -0.86 -8.58
CA TRP A 284 6.14 -2.25 -8.16
C TRP A 284 4.94 -3.19 -8.27
N THR A 285 3.74 -2.64 -8.46
CA THR A 285 2.50 -3.41 -8.54
C THR A 285 2.12 -3.69 -9.99
N LYS A 286 2.20 -2.68 -10.85
CA LYS A 286 1.80 -2.74 -12.26
C LYS A 286 2.52 -1.65 -13.05
N ASP A 287 2.72 -1.86 -14.35
CA ASP A 287 3.48 -0.93 -15.20
C ASP A 287 2.82 0.46 -15.31
N GLU A 288 1.50 0.53 -15.17
CA GLU A 288 0.73 1.78 -15.10
C GLU A 288 1.16 2.67 -13.91
N GLY A 289 1.81 2.12 -12.89
CA GLY A 289 2.43 2.89 -11.82
C GLY A 289 3.58 3.78 -12.31
N LEU A 290 4.27 3.44 -13.39
CA LEU A 290 5.26 4.32 -14.03
C LEU A 290 4.58 5.56 -14.65
N LEU A 291 3.40 5.38 -15.25
CA LEU A 291 2.62 6.49 -15.78
C LEU A 291 2.17 7.46 -14.68
N LEU A 292 1.83 6.94 -13.48
CA LEU A 292 1.55 7.77 -12.31
C LEU A 292 2.75 8.65 -11.96
N ILE A 293 3.95 8.07 -11.89
CA ILE A 293 5.18 8.79 -11.53
C ILE A 293 5.43 9.95 -12.49
N ILE A 294 5.34 9.66 -13.80
CA ILE A 294 5.51 10.67 -14.85
C ILE A 294 4.47 11.78 -14.70
N SER A 295 3.20 11.41 -14.54
CA SER A 295 2.08 12.36 -14.43
C SER A 295 2.23 13.29 -13.24
N ILE A 296 2.61 12.74 -12.08
CA ILE A 296 2.85 13.51 -10.85
C ILE A 296 4.05 14.43 -11.00
N PHE A 297 5.14 13.96 -11.59
CA PHE A 297 6.33 14.77 -11.80
C PHE A 297 6.00 16.00 -12.66
N PHE A 298 5.29 15.81 -13.78
CA PHE A 298 4.84 16.91 -14.63
C PHE A 298 3.86 17.84 -13.92
N ALA A 299 2.84 17.30 -13.24
CA ALA A 299 1.87 18.11 -12.50
C ALA A 299 2.55 18.96 -11.41
N ARG A 300 3.47 18.38 -10.64
CA ARG A 300 4.24 19.09 -9.60
C ARG A 300 5.24 20.08 -10.20
N PHE A 301 5.90 19.74 -11.31
CA PHE A 301 6.77 20.65 -12.02
C PHE A 301 6.03 21.93 -12.40
N ILE A 302 4.86 21.82 -13.03
CA ILE A 302 4.05 22.98 -13.41
C ILE A 302 3.58 23.74 -12.16
N LEU A 303 2.92 23.05 -11.22
CA LEU A 303 2.29 23.71 -10.07
C LEU A 303 3.31 24.39 -9.13
N ILE A 304 4.43 23.73 -8.81
CA ILE A 304 5.41 24.25 -7.85
C ILE A 304 6.33 25.26 -8.52
N THR A 305 6.76 25.06 -9.76
CA THR A 305 7.59 26.04 -10.47
C THR A 305 6.84 27.36 -10.64
N LEU A 306 5.55 27.33 -11.01
CA LEU A 306 4.74 28.54 -11.17
C LEU A 306 4.45 29.26 -9.84
N ARG A 307 4.25 28.52 -8.74
CA ARG A 307 3.85 29.11 -7.44
C ARG A 307 5.02 29.47 -6.52
N LYS A 308 6.09 28.68 -6.55
CA LYS A 308 7.19 28.72 -5.56
C LYS A 308 8.59 28.74 -6.20
N GLY A 309 8.66 28.67 -7.53
CA GLY A 309 9.92 28.69 -8.29
C GLY A 309 10.58 27.32 -8.45
N PRO A 310 11.48 27.19 -9.45
CA PRO A 310 12.08 25.91 -9.84
C PRO A 310 13.00 25.31 -8.76
N GLY A 311 13.64 26.14 -7.93
CA GLY A 311 14.51 25.65 -6.85
C GLY A 311 13.76 24.85 -5.78
N VAL A 312 12.53 25.25 -5.44
CA VAL A 312 11.67 24.51 -4.51
C VAL A 312 11.22 23.20 -5.13
N PHE A 313 10.85 23.22 -6.42
CA PHE A 313 10.52 22.01 -7.15
C PHE A 313 11.67 21.00 -7.13
N LEU A 314 12.89 21.40 -7.45
CA LEU A 314 14.05 20.50 -7.48
C LEU A 314 14.30 19.84 -6.12
N LYS A 315 14.14 20.59 -5.02
CA LYS A 315 14.27 20.03 -3.66
C LYS A 315 13.18 19.01 -3.35
N GLU A 316 11.92 19.32 -3.67
CA GLU A 316 10.81 18.38 -3.45
C GLU A 316 10.93 17.14 -4.35
N ALA A 317 11.30 17.32 -5.62
CA ALA A 317 11.53 16.26 -6.59
C ALA A 317 12.67 15.34 -6.15
N ALA A 318 13.76 15.88 -5.58
CA ALA A 318 14.85 15.07 -5.05
C ALA A 318 14.39 14.19 -3.87
N ILE A 319 13.61 14.73 -2.94
CA ILE A 319 13.09 13.98 -1.79
C ILE A 319 12.08 12.92 -2.23
N PHE A 320 11.20 13.26 -3.18
CA PHE A 320 10.25 12.32 -3.76
C PHE A 320 10.98 11.17 -4.47
N SER A 321 11.99 11.51 -5.27
CA SER A 321 12.82 10.53 -5.99
C SER A 321 13.58 9.64 -5.00
N ALA A 322 14.06 10.17 -3.88
CA ALA A 322 14.70 9.37 -2.84
C ALA A 322 13.77 8.30 -2.24
N GLY A 323 12.47 8.60 -2.06
CA GLY A 323 11.48 7.61 -1.62
C GLY A 323 11.17 6.53 -2.68
N LEU A 324 11.32 6.89 -3.95
CA LEU A 324 10.99 6.07 -5.11
C LEU A 324 12.15 5.17 -5.56
N THR A 325 13.39 5.61 -5.30
CA THR A 325 14.64 4.96 -5.75
C THR A 325 14.77 3.49 -5.33
N PRO A 326 14.45 3.06 -4.09
CA PRO A 326 14.60 1.66 -3.70
C PRO A 326 13.78 0.73 -4.59
N VAL A 327 12.60 1.19 -5.00
CA VAL A 327 11.65 0.41 -5.77
C VAL A 327 12.01 0.38 -7.26
N LEU A 328 12.38 1.52 -7.83
CA LEU A 328 12.89 1.57 -9.20
C LEU A 328 14.17 0.76 -9.39
N HIS A 329 15.03 0.73 -8.37
CA HIS A 329 16.23 -0.08 -8.42
C HIS A 329 15.89 -1.56 -8.60
N CYS A 330 14.92 -2.09 -7.84
CA CYS A 330 14.46 -3.47 -8.01
C CYS A 330 13.81 -3.73 -9.38
N ILE A 331 13.05 -2.78 -9.92
CA ILE A 331 12.52 -2.89 -11.29
C ILE A 331 13.66 -2.93 -12.31
N SER A 332 14.70 -2.12 -12.12
CA SER A 332 15.88 -2.15 -12.99
C SER A 332 16.75 -3.40 -12.80
N CYS A 333 16.67 -4.09 -11.65
CA CYS A 333 17.35 -5.35 -11.39
C CYS A 333 16.56 -6.57 -11.88
N ILE A 334 15.23 -6.43 -12.02
CA ILE A 334 14.37 -7.38 -12.71
C ILE A 334 14.91 -7.53 -14.14
N TYR A 335 14.87 -6.48 -14.98
CA TYR A 335 15.16 -6.58 -16.42
C TYR A 335 16.47 -7.32 -16.82
N PRO A 336 17.63 -7.13 -16.17
CA PRO A 336 18.86 -7.88 -16.42
C PRO A 336 18.78 -9.36 -16.04
N VAL A 337 18.04 -9.71 -14.98
CA VAL A 337 17.78 -11.11 -14.60
C VAL A 337 16.99 -11.81 -15.72
N TYR A 338 16.06 -11.12 -16.39
CA TYR A 338 15.35 -11.66 -17.57
C TYR A 338 16.24 -11.68 -18.81
N GLY A 339 17.09 -10.66 -18.99
CA GLY A 339 18.00 -10.53 -20.13
C GLY A 339 19.13 -11.56 -20.14
N ALA A 340 19.61 -12.00 -18.97
CA ALA A 340 20.66 -13.02 -18.84
C ALA A 340 20.15 -14.47 -19.02
N ILE A 341 18.83 -14.66 -19.11
CA ILE A 341 18.18 -15.97 -19.34
C ILE A 341 17.58 -16.06 -20.76
N ARG A 342 17.76 -15.02 -21.59
CA ARG A 342 17.60 -15.09 -23.06
C ARG A 342 18.87 -15.63 -23.70
#